data_AF-A0A314XZM4-F1
#
_entry.id   AF-A0A314XZM4-F1
#
_cell.length_a   1.000
_cell.length_b   1.000
_cell.length_c   1.000
_cell.angle_alpha   90.00
_cell.angle_beta   90.00
_cell.angle_gamma   90.00
#
_symmetry.space_group_name_H-M   'P 1'
#
loop_
_entity.id
_entity.type
_entity.pdbx_description
1 polymer ?
#
loop_
_entity_poly.entity_id
_entity_poly.type
_entity_poly.pdbx_seq_one_letter_code
_entity_poly.pdbx_strand_id
1 'polypeptide(L)'
;MEEEPSNLPVSLWGRVSAFETRAREAYKRKPISHWILLVLSSAAMLIAFPASSLLSRVYYANGGTSKWIISWVAVAGWPLTALILFPTYLVCKTSPTPLTLKLTFSYIVLGLLSAADNLMYAYAYAYLPASTASLLASSSLVFSALFGYLLVKNKLNAAIVNAVVVITAAMTIIALDSDSDRYGNVTDKQYIWGFVWDILGSALHGLIFALSELVFVKLVGRRSFHVVLEQQVMVSLFAFVFTTIGVTVNNDFQGMKYEARSFEGGKSSYYLVLIWSTISFQLGVLGSVAVLFLSSTVLAGVLNAIRVPLTSIAAVILLKDPMSGLKILSLVVTFWGFGCYIYGSSSSSKDSS
;
A
#
# COMPACT_ATOMS: atom_id res chain seq x y z
N MET A 1 30.41 52.34 0.51
CA MET A 1 30.72 51.02 -0.07
C MET A 1 30.18 50.01 0.92
N GLU A 2 28.92 49.63 0.74
CA GLU A 2 28.29 48.56 1.51
C GLU A 2 28.70 47.24 0.87
N GLU A 3 29.36 46.36 1.63
CA GLU A 3 29.69 45.01 1.18
C GLU A 3 28.44 44.12 1.30
N GLU A 4 27.97 43.61 0.17
CA GLU A 4 27.00 42.50 0.11
C GLU A 4 27.60 41.23 0.76
N PRO A 5 26.84 40.50 1.60
CA PRO A 5 27.27 39.18 2.03
C PRO A 5 27.15 38.19 0.86
N SER A 6 28.30 37.71 0.41
CA SER A 6 28.42 36.68 -0.62
C SER A 6 27.76 35.37 -0.17
N ASN A 7 26.67 34.99 -0.84
CA ASN A 7 26.07 33.66 -0.74
C ASN A 7 26.99 32.63 -1.42
N LEU A 8 27.95 32.09 -0.67
CA LEU A 8 28.76 30.94 -1.11
C LEU A 8 27.87 29.69 -1.24
N PRO A 9 27.94 28.93 -2.35
CA PRO A 9 27.18 27.70 -2.51
C PRO A 9 27.72 26.65 -1.53
N VAL A 10 26.88 26.24 -0.57
CA VAL A 10 27.20 25.14 0.36
C VAL A 10 27.56 23.90 -0.44
N SER A 11 28.79 23.41 -0.29
CA SER A 11 29.30 22.26 -1.03
C SER A 11 28.42 21.03 -0.80
N LEU A 12 28.28 20.17 -1.81
CA LEU A 12 27.53 18.91 -1.71
C LEU A 12 27.96 18.08 -0.50
N TRP A 13 29.26 18.08 -0.19
CA TRP A 13 29.84 17.44 0.99
C TRP A 13 29.36 18.04 2.31
N GLY A 14 29.21 19.37 2.39
CA GLY A 14 28.60 20.04 3.54
C GLY A 14 27.11 19.70 3.73
N ARG A 15 26.37 19.49 2.63
CA ARG A 15 24.97 19.03 2.69
C ARG A 15 24.85 17.57 3.12
N VAL A 16 25.79 16.71 2.70
CA VAL A 16 25.85 15.29 3.07
C VAL A 16 26.27 15.15 4.53
N SER A 17 27.29 15.87 5.00
CA SER A 17 27.74 15.82 6.40
C SER A 17 26.68 16.38 7.35
N ALA A 18 25.98 17.46 6.96
CA ALA A 18 24.84 18.01 7.71
C ALA A 18 23.63 17.05 7.73
N PHE A 19 23.41 16.29 6.66
CA PHE A 19 22.39 15.23 6.63
C PHE A 19 22.78 14.07 7.54
N GLU A 20 24.05 13.65 7.53
CA GLU A 20 24.57 12.59 8.39
C GLU A 20 24.51 12.97 9.87
N THR A 21 24.87 14.22 10.23
CA THR A 21 24.74 14.72 11.62
C THR A 21 23.29 14.83 12.05
N ARG A 22 22.38 15.33 11.20
CA ARG A 22 20.93 15.35 11.52
C ARG A 22 20.35 13.94 11.64
N ALA A 23 20.75 13.00 10.78
CA ALA A 23 20.34 11.60 10.88
C ALA A 23 20.85 10.97 12.18
N ARG A 24 22.10 11.26 12.57
CA ARG A 24 22.73 10.79 13.81
C ARG A 24 22.10 11.42 15.07
N GLU A 25 21.68 12.68 15.02
CA GLU A 25 20.94 13.34 16.11
C GLU A 25 19.50 12.86 16.22
N ALA A 26 18.81 12.64 15.10
CA ALA A 26 17.50 12.01 15.08
C ALA A 26 17.55 10.57 15.61
N TYR A 27 18.62 9.83 15.29
CA TYR A 27 18.91 8.51 15.84
C TYR A 27 19.06 8.53 17.37
N LYS A 28 19.76 9.53 17.92
CA LYS A 28 19.95 9.70 19.37
C LYS A 28 18.70 10.16 20.14
N ARG A 29 17.74 10.81 19.49
CA ARG A 29 16.53 11.36 20.14
C ARG A 29 15.41 10.36 20.38
N LYS A 30 15.40 9.22 19.67
CA LYS A 30 14.32 8.23 19.74
C LYS A 30 14.79 6.94 20.44
N PRO A 31 13.95 6.31 21.27
CA PRO A 31 14.34 5.08 21.96
C PRO A 31 14.60 3.94 20.97
N ILE A 32 15.47 2.99 21.33
CA ILE A 32 15.83 1.83 20.48
C ILE A 32 14.59 1.04 20.03
N SER A 33 13.56 0.96 20.88
CA SER A 33 12.27 0.34 20.56
C SER A 33 11.59 0.94 19.33
N HIS A 34 11.76 2.24 19.08
CA HIS A 34 11.23 2.92 17.90
C HIS A 34 11.86 2.39 16.61
N TRP A 35 13.18 2.24 16.60
CA TRP A 35 13.93 1.76 15.45
C TRP A 35 13.65 0.29 15.16
N ILE A 36 13.55 -0.53 16.20
CA ILE A 36 13.14 -1.94 16.07
C ILE A 36 11.74 -2.03 15.45
N LEU A 37 10.77 -1.25 15.96
CA LEU A 37 9.40 -1.26 15.44
C LEU A 37 9.33 -0.77 13.99
N LEU A 38 10.13 0.24 13.64
CA LEU A 38 10.22 0.77 12.28
C LEU A 38 10.80 -0.26 11.31
N VAL A 39 11.90 -0.92 11.67
CA VAL A 39 12.53 -1.98 10.85
C VAL A 39 11.56 -3.15 10.68
N LEU A 40 10.93 -3.60 11.77
CA LEU A 40 9.97 -4.69 11.72
C LEU A 40 8.75 -4.36 10.84
N SER A 41 8.21 -3.14 10.98
CA SER A 41 7.06 -2.69 10.17
C SER A 41 7.44 -2.53 8.69
N SER A 42 8.65 -2.05 8.41
CA SER A 42 9.18 -1.93 7.06
C SER A 42 9.37 -3.30 6.42
N ALA A 43 9.97 -4.25 7.14
CA ALA A 43 10.14 -5.63 6.68
C ALA A 43 8.79 -6.31 6.46
N ALA A 44 7.83 -6.15 7.38
CA ALA A 44 6.48 -6.66 7.24
C ALA A 44 5.80 -6.09 5.97
N MET A 45 5.87 -4.78 5.74
CA MET A 45 5.32 -4.16 4.54
C MET A 45 5.98 -4.70 3.24
N LEU A 46 7.31 -4.81 3.23
CA LEU A 46 8.06 -5.24 2.04
C LEU A 46 7.92 -6.74 1.75
N ILE A 47 7.64 -7.59 2.73
CA ILE A 47 7.48 -9.03 2.52
C ILE A 47 6.01 -9.38 2.30
N ALA A 48 5.13 -8.82 3.13
CA ALA A 48 3.75 -9.28 3.23
C ALA A 48 2.89 -8.79 2.05
N PHE A 49 3.08 -7.56 1.55
CA PHE A 49 2.34 -7.12 0.37
C PHE A 49 2.70 -7.85 -0.93
N PRO A 50 3.99 -8.09 -1.26
CA PRO A 50 4.31 -8.94 -2.40
C PRO A 50 3.75 -10.35 -2.22
N ALA A 51 3.89 -10.94 -1.02
CA ALA A 51 3.33 -12.26 -0.74
C ALA A 51 1.80 -12.31 -0.95
N SER A 52 1.06 -11.30 -0.47
CA SER A 52 -0.39 -11.25 -0.61
C SER A 52 -0.83 -11.04 -2.07
N SER A 53 -0.09 -10.24 -2.83
CA SER A 53 -0.31 -10.04 -4.27
C SER A 53 -0.10 -11.35 -5.05
N LEU A 54 0.99 -12.05 -4.76
CA LEU A 54 1.31 -13.34 -5.38
C LEU A 54 0.30 -14.41 -5.01
N LEU A 55 -0.09 -14.52 -3.73
CA LEU A 55 -1.07 -15.49 -3.28
C LEU A 55 -2.45 -15.24 -3.88
N SER A 56 -2.85 -13.97 -4.05
CA SER A 56 -4.07 -13.61 -4.78
C SER A 56 -4.01 -14.10 -6.23
N ARG A 57 -2.84 -13.98 -6.88
CA ARG A 57 -2.66 -14.50 -8.24
C ARG A 57 -2.64 -16.02 -8.30
N VAL A 58 -2.00 -16.69 -7.34
CA VAL A 58 -2.01 -18.16 -7.20
C VAL A 58 -3.44 -18.67 -7.03
N TYR A 59 -4.27 -17.98 -6.24
CA TYR A 59 -5.68 -18.32 -6.09
C TYR A 59 -6.41 -18.34 -7.43
N TYR A 60 -6.29 -17.28 -8.25
CA TYR A 60 -6.97 -17.23 -9.55
C TYR A 60 -6.35 -18.17 -10.58
N ALA A 61 -5.03 -18.35 -10.56
CA ALA A 61 -4.32 -19.25 -11.47
C ALA A 61 -4.74 -20.71 -11.27
N ASN A 62 -4.95 -21.11 -10.02
CA ASN A 62 -5.27 -22.50 -9.63
C ASN A 62 -6.79 -22.78 -9.58
N GLY A 63 -7.62 -21.93 -10.20
CA GLY A 63 -9.06 -22.17 -10.36
C GLY A 63 -9.99 -21.51 -9.35
N GLY A 64 -9.48 -20.59 -8.52
CA GLY A 64 -10.33 -19.67 -7.74
C GLY A 64 -11.05 -18.67 -8.65
N THR A 65 -12.32 -18.37 -8.38
CA THR A 65 -13.14 -17.53 -9.27
C THR A 65 -13.79 -16.35 -8.57
N SER A 66 -14.05 -16.47 -7.27
CA SER A 66 -14.70 -15.44 -6.47
C SER A 66 -13.75 -14.28 -6.14
N LYS A 67 -14.18 -13.09 -6.53
CA LYS A 67 -13.48 -11.83 -6.22
C LYS A 67 -13.85 -11.32 -4.84
N TRP A 68 -15.05 -11.64 -4.38
CA TRP A 68 -15.49 -11.34 -3.02
C TRP A 68 -14.72 -12.14 -1.98
N ILE A 69 -14.37 -13.40 -2.25
CA ILE A 69 -13.53 -14.21 -1.33
C ILE A 69 -12.16 -13.55 -1.15
N ILE A 70 -11.47 -13.17 -2.23
CA ILE A 70 -10.16 -12.51 -2.13
C ILE A 70 -10.28 -11.14 -1.43
N SER A 71 -11.31 -10.36 -1.76
CA SER A 71 -11.59 -9.08 -1.07
C SER A 71 -11.84 -9.27 0.43
N TRP A 72 -12.59 -10.32 0.80
CA TRP A 72 -12.87 -10.68 2.19
C TRP A 72 -11.63 -11.16 2.94
N VAL A 73 -10.82 -12.00 2.32
CA VAL A 73 -9.53 -12.51 2.84
C VAL A 73 -8.57 -11.36 3.17
N ALA A 74 -8.55 -10.29 2.39
CA ALA A 74 -7.70 -9.13 2.63
C ALA A 74 -7.97 -8.43 3.99
N VAL A 75 -9.16 -8.62 4.56
CA VAL A 75 -9.60 -7.98 5.83
C VAL A 75 -10.05 -8.96 6.91
N ALA A 76 -10.18 -10.25 6.59
CA ALA A 76 -10.47 -11.31 7.55
C ALA A 76 -9.39 -11.44 8.65
N GLY A 77 -8.21 -10.87 8.41
CA GLY A 77 -7.09 -10.85 9.36
C GLY A 77 -7.23 -9.80 10.47
N TRP A 78 -8.30 -9.00 10.51
CA TRP A 78 -8.49 -7.97 11.55
C TRP A 78 -8.29 -8.46 13.00
N PRO A 79 -8.63 -9.70 13.41
CA PRO A 79 -8.39 -10.18 14.77
C PRO A 79 -6.90 -10.27 15.11
N LEU A 80 -6.02 -10.49 14.12
CA LEU A 80 -4.58 -10.53 14.32
C LEU A 80 -4.07 -9.17 14.82
N THR A 81 -4.56 -8.07 14.26
CA THR A 81 -4.19 -6.73 14.73
C THR A 81 -4.80 -6.42 16.09
N ALA A 82 -6.02 -6.90 16.37
CA ALA A 82 -6.62 -6.79 17.69
C ALA A 82 -5.81 -7.55 18.76
N LEU A 83 -5.28 -8.71 18.40
CA LEU A 83 -4.40 -9.51 19.27
C LEU A 83 -3.08 -8.79 19.57
N ILE A 84 -2.54 -8.03 18.62
CA ILE A 84 -1.35 -7.18 18.85
C ILE A 84 -1.69 -5.98 19.74
N LEU A 85 -2.90 -5.43 19.60
CA LEU A 85 -3.37 -4.28 20.38
C LEU A 85 -3.67 -4.65 21.85
N PHE A 86 -4.29 -5.80 22.12
CA PHE A 86 -4.78 -6.16 23.46
C PHE A 86 -3.70 -6.15 24.57
N PRO A 87 -2.48 -6.68 24.36
CA PRO A 87 -1.38 -6.57 25.32
C PRO A 87 -1.00 -5.13 25.66
N THR A 88 -1.14 -4.19 24.71
CA THR A 88 -0.81 -2.78 24.98
C THR A 88 -1.79 -2.11 25.94
N TYR A 89 -3.04 -2.58 26.01
CA TYR A 89 -3.99 -2.10 27.02
C TYR A 89 -3.73 -2.72 28.39
N LEU A 90 -3.44 -4.02 28.44
CA LEU A 90 -3.24 -4.73 29.69
C LEU A 90 -1.89 -4.41 30.36
N VAL A 91 -0.80 -4.46 29.59
CA VAL A 91 0.57 -4.33 30.11
C VAL A 91 0.97 -2.87 30.26
N CYS A 92 0.67 -2.02 29.26
CA CYS A 92 1.04 -0.60 29.31
C CYS A 92 -0.02 0.28 30.00
N LYS A 93 -1.14 -0.32 30.47
CA LYS A 93 -2.28 0.38 31.12
C LYS A 93 -2.78 1.58 30.33
N THR A 94 -2.71 1.50 29.01
CA THR A 94 -3.13 2.57 28.11
C THR A 94 -4.65 2.57 28.03
N SER A 95 -5.29 3.73 28.22
CA SER A 95 -6.74 3.85 28.04
C SER A 95 -7.11 3.86 26.56
N PRO A 96 -8.16 3.14 26.12
CA PRO A 96 -8.64 3.20 24.75
C PRO A 96 -9.06 4.62 24.35
N THR A 97 -8.84 4.99 23.09
CA THR A 97 -9.31 6.29 22.58
C THR A 97 -10.84 6.35 22.65
N PRO A 98 -11.44 7.41 23.23
CA PRO A 98 -12.89 7.53 23.30
C PRO A 98 -13.51 7.63 21.91
N LEU A 99 -14.43 6.72 21.60
CA LEU A 99 -15.15 6.70 20.34
C LEU A 99 -16.20 7.80 20.29
N THR A 100 -15.89 8.90 19.60
CA THR A 100 -16.88 9.93 19.27
C THR A 100 -17.66 9.54 18.02
N LEU A 101 -18.90 10.01 17.88
CA LEU A 101 -19.72 9.74 16.67
C LEU A 101 -19.01 10.10 15.36
N LYS A 102 -18.26 11.22 15.36
CA LYS A 102 -17.48 11.66 14.20
C LYS A 102 -16.34 10.69 13.87
N LEU A 103 -15.67 10.15 14.88
CA LEU A 103 -14.58 9.19 14.71
C LEU A 103 -15.12 7.84 14.21
N THR A 104 -16.20 7.34 14.81
CA THR A 104 -16.86 6.10 14.37
C THR A 104 -17.35 6.21 12.93
N PHE A 105 -18.00 7.32 12.57
CA PHE A 105 -18.42 7.56 11.19
C PHE A 105 -17.23 7.57 10.21
N SER A 106 -16.11 8.20 10.60
CA SER A 106 -14.90 8.22 9.78
C SER A 106 -14.33 6.80 9.58
N TYR A 107 -14.33 5.96 10.61
CA TYR A 107 -13.91 4.56 10.50
C TYR A 107 -14.84 3.71 9.63
N ILE A 108 -16.16 3.94 9.70
CA ILE A 108 -17.12 3.26 8.81
C ILE A 108 -16.85 3.64 7.36
N VAL A 109 -16.67 4.93 7.06
CA VAL A 109 -16.36 5.41 5.71
C VAL A 109 -15.04 4.83 5.22
N LEU A 110 -13.98 4.87 6.02
CA LEU A 110 -12.69 4.28 5.66
C LEU A 110 -12.79 2.76 5.46
N GLY A 111 -13.58 2.06 6.28
CA GLY A 111 -13.84 0.63 6.13
C GLY A 111 -14.58 0.30 4.83
N LEU A 112 -15.58 1.11 4.46
CA LEU A 112 -16.30 0.96 3.19
C LEU A 112 -15.38 1.20 1.98
N LEU A 113 -14.58 2.27 2.03
CA LEU A 113 -13.61 2.57 0.98
C LEU A 113 -12.56 1.45 0.88
N SER A 114 -12.10 0.91 2.01
CA SER A 114 -11.17 -0.22 2.03
C SER A 114 -11.79 -1.51 1.46
N ALA A 115 -13.06 -1.80 1.77
CA ALA A 115 -13.76 -2.94 1.17
C ALA A 115 -13.87 -2.80 -0.37
N ALA A 116 -14.19 -1.59 -0.85
CA ALA A 116 -14.22 -1.30 -2.28
C ALA A 116 -12.82 -1.40 -2.91
N ASP A 117 -11.78 -0.87 -2.27
CA ASP A 117 -10.37 -0.96 -2.71
C ASP A 117 -9.93 -2.42 -2.89
N ASN A 118 -10.16 -3.24 -1.86
CA ASN A 118 -9.84 -4.66 -1.90
C ASN A 118 -10.60 -5.40 -3.00
N LEU A 119 -11.87 -5.02 -3.26
CA LEU A 119 -12.64 -5.59 -4.35
C LEU A 119 -12.04 -5.20 -5.71
N MET A 120 -11.69 -3.93 -5.93
CA MET A 120 -11.07 -3.47 -7.17
C MET A 120 -9.75 -4.20 -7.45
N TYR A 121 -8.87 -4.33 -6.45
CA TYR A 121 -7.64 -5.12 -6.61
C TYR A 121 -7.93 -6.62 -6.83
N ALA A 122 -8.96 -7.20 -6.20
CA ALA A 122 -9.36 -8.57 -6.47
C ALA A 122 -9.78 -8.76 -7.94
N TYR A 123 -10.48 -7.79 -8.54
CA TYR A 123 -10.78 -7.78 -9.98
C TYR A 123 -9.51 -7.62 -10.82
N ALA A 124 -8.57 -6.75 -10.42
CA ALA A 124 -7.30 -6.58 -11.12
C ALA A 124 -6.49 -7.88 -11.17
N TYR A 125 -6.25 -8.54 -10.03
CA TYR A 125 -5.48 -9.79 -9.95
C TYR A 125 -6.14 -10.99 -10.65
N ALA A 126 -7.46 -10.92 -10.89
CA ALA A 126 -8.15 -11.96 -11.65
C ALA A 126 -7.73 -11.96 -13.13
N TYR A 127 -7.40 -10.78 -13.69
CA TYR A 127 -7.19 -10.60 -15.13
C TYR A 127 -5.78 -10.16 -15.51
N LEU A 128 -5.02 -9.56 -14.59
CA LEU A 128 -3.66 -9.08 -14.82
C LEU A 128 -2.60 -10.02 -14.21
N PRO A 129 -1.41 -10.12 -14.82
CA PRO A 129 -0.25 -10.65 -14.16
C PRO A 129 0.12 -9.86 -12.90
N ALA A 130 0.68 -10.52 -11.91
CA ALA A 130 1.05 -9.88 -10.65
C ALA A 130 2.13 -8.80 -10.86
N SER A 131 3.04 -9.02 -11.82
CA SER A 131 4.02 -8.02 -12.26
C SER A 131 3.36 -6.75 -12.81
N THR A 132 2.39 -6.89 -13.71
CA THR A 132 1.65 -5.77 -14.32
C THR A 132 0.79 -5.03 -13.30
N ALA A 133 0.01 -5.75 -12.49
CA ALA A 133 -0.78 -5.18 -11.42
C ALA A 133 0.10 -4.39 -10.43
N SER A 134 1.29 -4.90 -10.07
CA SER A 134 2.19 -4.18 -9.17
C SER A 134 2.71 -2.86 -9.75
N LEU A 135 2.94 -2.81 -11.06
CA LEU A 135 3.38 -1.60 -11.75
C LEU A 135 2.23 -0.59 -11.89
N LEU A 136 1.01 -1.04 -12.18
CA LEU A 136 -0.17 -0.17 -12.21
C LEU A 136 -0.49 0.38 -10.81
N ALA A 137 -0.36 -0.48 -9.78
CA ALA A 137 -0.51 -0.11 -8.38
C ALA A 137 0.47 0.99 -7.93
N SER A 138 1.58 1.19 -8.65
CA SER A 138 2.52 2.30 -8.39
C SER A 138 1.88 3.68 -8.59
N SER A 139 0.83 3.75 -9.42
CA SER A 139 0.05 4.97 -9.65
C SER A 139 -0.68 5.47 -8.41
N SER A 140 -0.84 4.64 -7.38
CA SER A 140 -1.34 5.06 -6.07
C SER A 140 -0.55 6.22 -5.49
N LEU A 141 0.75 6.34 -5.81
CA LEU A 141 1.58 7.47 -5.41
C LEU A 141 1.16 8.78 -6.10
N VAL A 142 0.79 8.72 -7.37
CA VAL A 142 0.28 9.86 -8.14
C VAL A 142 -1.01 10.38 -7.50
N PHE A 143 -1.94 9.47 -7.24
CA PHE A 143 -3.21 9.82 -6.60
C PHE A 143 -3.01 10.29 -5.16
N SER A 144 -2.08 9.69 -4.42
CA SER A 144 -1.72 10.16 -3.06
C SER A 144 -1.18 11.59 -3.08
N ALA A 145 -0.33 11.95 -4.05
CA ALA A 145 0.16 13.32 -4.21
C ALA A 145 -0.98 14.30 -4.54
N LEU A 146 -1.88 13.90 -5.44
CA LEU A 146 -3.06 14.70 -5.83
C LEU A 146 -4.02 14.91 -4.65
N PHE A 147 -4.40 13.85 -3.94
CA PHE A 147 -5.29 13.96 -2.78
C PHE A 147 -4.61 14.65 -1.59
N GLY A 148 -3.30 14.48 -1.40
CA GLY A 148 -2.52 15.23 -0.43
C GLY A 148 -2.55 16.74 -0.73
N TYR A 149 -2.46 17.14 -2.00
CA TYR A 149 -2.63 18.53 -2.41
C TYR A 149 -4.07 19.03 -2.19
N LEU A 150 -5.07 18.26 -2.62
CA LEU A 150 -6.48 18.68 -2.57
C LEU A 150 -7.08 18.71 -1.16
N LEU A 151 -6.83 17.67 -0.36
CA LEU A 151 -7.48 17.46 0.94
C LEU A 151 -6.64 17.97 2.12
N VAL A 152 -5.32 17.74 2.05
CA VAL A 152 -4.38 18.07 3.13
C VAL A 152 -3.69 19.42 2.89
N LYS A 153 -3.82 20.00 1.68
CA LYS A 153 -3.15 21.24 1.24
C LYS A 153 -1.62 21.14 1.27
N ASN A 154 -1.08 19.95 0.98
CA ASN A 154 0.36 19.76 0.82
C ASN A 154 0.87 20.56 -0.39
N LYS A 155 2.06 21.14 -0.32
CA LYS A 155 2.64 21.87 -1.46
C LYS A 155 3.14 20.89 -2.53
N LEU A 156 2.76 21.11 -3.78
CA LEU A 156 3.34 20.42 -4.93
C LEU A 156 4.56 21.19 -5.41
N ASN A 157 5.72 20.54 -5.44
CA ASN A 157 6.92 21.10 -6.06
C ASN A 157 7.18 20.47 -7.43
N ALA A 158 8.08 21.07 -8.21
CA ALA A 158 8.41 20.62 -9.55
C ALA A 158 8.88 19.16 -9.59
N ALA A 159 9.56 18.68 -8.55
CA ALA A 159 10.02 17.30 -8.46
C ALA A 159 8.87 16.30 -8.27
N ILE A 160 7.86 16.63 -7.46
CA ILE A 160 6.64 15.81 -7.31
C ILE A 160 5.84 15.81 -8.62
N VAL A 161 5.71 16.96 -9.30
CA VAL A 161 5.04 17.03 -10.60
C VAL A 161 5.78 16.19 -11.65
N ASN A 162 7.11 16.25 -11.68
CA ASN A 162 7.92 15.41 -12.57
C ASN A 162 7.72 13.91 -12.26
N ALA A 163 7.68 13.53 -10.99
CA ALA A 163 7.40 12.16 -10.58
C ALA A 163 6.05 11.67 -11.08
N VAL A 164 5.01 12.52 -10.98
CA VAL A 164 3.67 12.22 -11.49
C VAL A 164 3.71 11.95 -12.98
N VAL A 165 4.31 12.84 -13.77
CA VAL A 165 4.42 12.69 -15.23
C VAL A 165 5.15 11.39 -15.60
N VAL A 166 6.27 11.10 -14.93
CA VAL A 166 7.08 9.90 -15.18
C VAL A 166 6.31 8.62 -14.86
N ILE A 167 5.62 8.54 -13.71
CA ILE A 167 4.86 7.34 -13.33
C ILE A 167 3.66 7.15 -14.28
N THR A 168 3.02 8.25 -14.70
CA THR A 168 1.97 8.17 -15.73
C THR A 168 2.51 7.67 -17.07
N ALA A 169 3.70 8.12 -17.49
CA ALA A 169 4.35 7.60 -18.68
C ALA A 169 4.65 6.09 -18.56
N ALA A 170 5.11 5.63 -17.39
CA ALA A 170 5.31 4.20 -17.13
C ALA A 170 4.02 3.39 -17.34
N MET A 171 2.89 3.86 -16.79
CA MET A 171 1.59 3.20 -17.02
C MET A 171 1.22 3.14 -18.51
N THR A 172 1.47 4.20 -19.28
CA THR A 172 1.19 4.18 -20.72
C THR A 172 2.07 3.19 -21.46
N ILE A 173 3.34 3.02 -21.05
CA ILE A 173 4.24 2.01 -21.63
C ILE A 173 3.69 0.60 -21.39
N ILE A 174 3.16 0.32 -20.19
CA ILE A 174 2.52 -0.97 -19.87
C ILE A 174 1.27 -1.18 -20.72
N ALA A 175 0.42 -0.15 -20.87
CA ALA A 175 -0.78 -0.25 -21.68
C ALA A 175 -0.47 -0.62 -23.15
N LEU A 176 0.64 -0.10 -23.68
CA LEU A 176 1.12 -0.41 -25.03
C LEU A 176 1.68 -1.84 -25.15
N ASP A 177 2.01 -2.49 -24.04
CA ASP A 177 2.56 -3.85 -23.99
C ASP A 177 1.50 -4.94 -23.89
N SER A 178 0.22 -4.58 -24.04
CA SER A 178 -0.89 -5.48 -23.76
C SER A 178 -0.84 -6.83 -24.51
N ASP A 179 -0.29 -6.90 -25.73
CA ASP A 179 -0.20 -8.15 -26.51
C ASP A 179 0.79 -9.17 -25.92
N SER A 180 1.90 -8.72 -25.34
CA SER A 180 2.92 -9.63 -24.80
C SER A 180 2.67 -10.02 -23.33
N ASP A 181 1.75 -9.30 -22.69
CA ASP A 181 1.49 -9.33 -21.25
C ASP A 181 0.26 -10.17 -20.84
N ARG A 182 -0.46 -10.72 -21.81
CA ARG A 182 -1.69 -11.49 -21.57
C ARG A 182 -1.38 -12.96 -21.27
N TYR A 183 -2.09 -13.52 -20.29
CA TYR A 183 -2.20 -14.98 -20.17
C TYR A 183 -3.10 -15.53 -21.27
N GLY A 184 -2.80 -16.72 -21.78
CA GLY A 184 -3.53 -17.31 -22.93
C GLY A 184 -5.03 -17.56 -22.70
N ASN A 185 -5.51 -17.49 -21.45
CA ASN A 185 -6.91 -17.69 -21.08
C ASN A 185 -7.70 -16.39 -20.80
N VAL A 186 -7.07 -15.21 -20.94
CA VAL A 186 -7.69 -13.90 -20.66
C VAL A 186 -8.00 -13.17 -21.96
N THR A 187 -9.24 -12.70 -22.11
CA THR A 187 -9.68 -11.91 -23.28
C THR A 187 -9.23 -10.44 -23.17
N ASP A 188 -9.13 -9.74 -24.30
CA ASP A 188 -8.74 -8.32 -24.36
C ASP A 188 -9.63 -7.44 -23.48
N LYS A 189 -10.94 -7.69 -23.51
CA LYS A 189 -11.91 -6.96 -22.68
C LYS A 189 -11.65 -7.17 -21.19
N GLN A 190 -11.32 -8.40 -20.78
CA GLN A 190 -11.01 -8.71 -19.38
C GLN A 190 -9.70 -8.06 -18.94
N TYR A 191 -8.68 -8.06 -19.81
CA TYR A 191 -7.41 -7.38 -19.54
C TYR A 191 -7.60 -5.86 -19.35
N ILE A 192 -8.37 -5.21 -20.25
CA ILE A 192 -8.70 -3.78 -20.14
C ILE A 192 -9.44 -3.49 -18.84
N TRP A 193 -10.43 -4.30 -18.48
CA TRP A 193 -11.14 -4.13 -17.21
C TRP A 193 -10.21 -4.34 -16.01
N GLY A 194 -9.31 -5.33 -16.06
CA GLY A 194 -8.27 -5.51 -15.04
C GLY A 194 -7.42 -4.25 -14.86
N PHE A 195 -6.97 -3.66 -15.97
CA PHE A 195 -6.20 -2.42 -15.99
C PHE A 195 -6.95 -1.23 -15.37
N VAL A 196 -8.23 -1.07 -15.75
CA VAL A 196 -9.10 -0.02 -15.20
C VAL A 196 -9.33 -0.22 -13.70
N TRP A 197 -9.64 -1.45 -13.27
CA TRP A 197 -9.85 -1.77 -11.86
C TRP A 197 -8.60 -1.53 -11.01
N ASP A 198 -7.41 -1.82 -11.54
CA ASP A 198 -6.15 -1.56 -10.83
C ASP A 198 -5.89 -0.06 -10.63
N ILE A 199 -6.12 0.77 -11.66
CA ILE A 199 -5.99 2.24 -11.55
C ILE A 199 -7.04 2.82 -10.59
N LEU A 200 -8.28 2.33 -10.65
CA LEU A 200 -9.33 2.78 -9.72
C LEU A 200 -9.01 2.37 -8.28
N GLY A 201 -8.51 1.15 -8.07
CA GLY A 201 -8.00 0.71 -6.77
C GLY A 201 -6.85 1.59 -6.29
N SER A 202 -5.88 1.87 -7.15
CA SER A 202 -4.77 2.79 -6.86
C SER A 202 -5.22 4.18 -6.43
N ALA A 203 -6.23 4.73 -7.11
CA ALA A 203 -6.82 6.02 -6.76
C ALA A 203 -7.51 5.97 -5.38
N LEU A 204 -8.30 4.92 -5.15
CA LEU A 204 -9.02 4.72 -3.91
C LEU A 204 -8.07 4.51 -2.73
N HIS A 205 -7.00 3.74 -2.93
CA HIS A 205 -5.92 3.54 -1.98
C HIS A 205 -5.26 4.87 -1.60
N GLY A 206 -4.90 5.71 -2.59
CA GLY A 206 -4.35 7.05 -2.32
C GLY A 206 -5.31 7.94 -1.53
N LEU A 207 -6.62 7.86 -1.81
CA LEU A 207 -7.65 8.58 -1.05
C LEU A 207 -7.76 8.07 0.39
N ILE A 208 -7.74 6.75 0.61
CA ILE A 208 -7.77 6.13 1.95
C ILE A 208 -6.60 6.63 2.80
N PHE A 209 -5.40 6.72 2.21
CA PHE A 209 -4.22 7.26 2.90
C PHE A 209 -4.40 8.72 3.30
N ALA A 210 -4.88 9.58 2.39
CA ALA A 210 -5.10 11.00 2.66
C ALA A 210 -6.18 11.22 3.75
N LEU A 211 -7.28 10.46 3.68
CA LEU A 211 -8.35 10.51 4.69
C LEU A 211 -7.88 9.97 6.05
N SER A 212 -7.09 8.89 6.05
CA SER A 212 -6.49 8.34 7.26
C SER A 212 -5.57 9.36 7.95
N GLU A 213 -4.74 10.06 7.18
CA GLU A 213 -3.93 11.17 7.71
C GLU A 213 -4.80 12.28 8.32
N LEU A 214 -5.89 12.66 7.66
CA LEU A 214 -6.81 13.67 8.17
C LEU A 214 -7.49 13.25 9.49
N VAL A 215 -7.86 11.97 9.63
CA VAL A 215 -8.39 11.42 10.90
C VAL A 215 -7.33 11.51 12.01
N PHE A 216 -6.09 11.13 11.73
CA PHE A 216 -5.00 11.25 12.70
C PHE A 216 -4.73 12.70 13.11
N VAL A 217 -4.76 13.65 12.18
CA VAL A 217 -4.46 15.05 12.47
C VAL A 217 -5.63 15.75 13.17
N LYS A 218 -6.87 15.54 12.71
CA LYS A 218 -8.03 16.32 13.17
C LYS A 218 -8.83 15.68 14.30
N LEU A 219 -8.88 14.36 14.39
CA LEU A 219 -9.79 13.67 15.32
C LEU A 219 -9.06 13.01 16.50
N VAL A 220 -7.94 12.33 16.24
CA VAL A 220 -7.27 11.56 17.30
C VAL A 220 -6.01 12.27 17.83
N GLY A 221 -5.32 13.01 16.96
CA GLY A 221 -3.99 13.55 17.22
C GLY A 221 -2.91 12.47 17.08
N ARG A 222 -1.70 12.87 16.65
CA ARG A 222 -0.52 11.99 16.57
C ARG A 222 0.09 11.71 17.96
N ARG A 223 -0.72 11.19 18.89
CA ARG A 223 -0.35 11.07 20.31
C ARG A 223 0.47 9.81 20.62
N SER A 224 0.15 8.67 20.02
CA SER A 224 0.75 7.37 20.38
C SER A 224 0.50 6.28 19.34
N PHE A 225 1.36 5.25 19.31
CA PHE A 225 1.28 4.14 18.35
C PHE A 225 0.01 3.28 18.52
N HIS A 226 -0.55 3.18 19.73
CA HIS A 226 -1.79 2.41 19.95
C HIS A 226 -2.98 2.96 19.15
N VAL A 227 -3.01 4.26 18.87
CA VAL A 227 -4.03 4.89 18.01
C VAL A 227 -4.01 4.33 16.59
N VAL A 228 -2.82 3.98 16.09
CA VAL A 228 -2.65 3.38 14.77
C VAL A 228 -3.25 1.98 14.74
N LEU A 229 -2.98 1.20 15.78
CA LEU A 229 -3.53 -0.13 15.95
C LEU A 229 -5.06 -0.07 16.10
N GLU A 230 -5.59 0.89 16.87
CA GLU A 230 -7.03 1.12 17.02
C GLU A 230 -7.70 1.45 15.68
N GLN A 231 -7.16 2.42 14.94
CA GLN A 231 -7.69 2.77 13.63
C GLN A 231 -7.63 1.58 12.67
N GLN A 232 -6.51 0.85 12.63
CA GLN A 232 -6.38 -0.32 11.77
C GLN A 232 -7.39 -1.42 12.12
N VAL A 233 -7.57 -1.72 13.41
CA VAL A 233 -8.58 -2.70 13.85
C VAL A 233 -9.98 -2.26 13.44
N MET A 234 -10.35 -1.00 13.68
CA MET A 234 -11.69 -0.50 13.37
C MET A 234 -11.96 -0.46 11.86
N VAL A 235 -11.01 0.03 11.07
CA VAL A 235 -11.13 0.07 9.60
C VAL A 235 -11.20 -1.34 9.02
N SER A 236 -10.32 -2.26 9.44
CA SER A 236 -10.37 -3.65 8.99
C SER A 236 -11.66 -4.36 9.44
N LEU A 237 -12.18 -4.07 10.64
CA LEU A 237 -13.45 -4.63 11.13
C LEU A 237 -14.63 -4.17 10.28
N PHE A 238 -14.76 -2.86 10.01
CA PHE A 238 -15.84 -2.36 9.16
C PHE A 238 -15.71 -2.86 7.72
N ALA A 239 -14.50 -2.88 7.18
CA ALA A 239 -14.24 -3.46 5.86
C ALA A 239 -14.64 -4.94 5.82
N PHE A 240 -14.32 -5.71 6.86
CA PHE A 240 -14.73 -7.11 7.00
C PHE A 240 -16.25 -7.27 7.04
N VAL A 241 -16.99 -6.40 7.72
CA VAL A 241 -18.45 -6.42 7.70
C VAL A 241 -18.97 -6.20 6.28
N PHE A 242 -18.48 -5.18 5.57
CA PHE A 242 -18.92 -4.88 4.20
C PHE A 242 -18.58 -6.00 3.21
N THR A 243 -17.36 -6.57 3.28
CA THR A 243 -16.98 -7.69 2.41
C THR A 243 -17.75 -8.96 2.76
N THR A 244 -18.04 -9.21 4.04
CA THR A 244 -18.88 -10.35 4.46
C THR A 244 -20.30 -10.22 3.91
N ILE A 245 -20.89 -9.02 3.91
CA ILE A 245 -22.18 -8.76 3.25
C ILE A 245 -22.07 -9.09 1.76
N GLY A 246 -21.03 -8.61 1.08
CA GLY A 246 -20.81 -8.89 -0.35
C GLY A 246 -20.68 -10.38 -0.68
N VAL A 247 -19.86 -11.12 0.08
CA VAL A 247 -19.70 -12.58 -0.07
C VAL A 247 -21.03 -13.30 0.19
N THR A 248 -21.80 -12.87 1.19
CA THR A 248 -23.08 -13.48 1.55
C THR A 248 -24.12 -13.25 0.45
N VAL A 249 -24.23 -12.02 -0.06
CA VAL A 249 -25.16 -11.67 -1.15
C VAL A 249 -24.81 -12.41 -2.44
N ASN A 250 -23.51 -12.60 -2.72
CA ASN A 250 -23.06 -13.34 -3.91
C ASN A 250 -23.11 -14.86 -3.76
N ASN A 251 -23.52 -15.38 -2.59
CA ASN A 251 -23.51 -16.82 -2.23
C ASN A 251 -22.12 -17.49 -2.33
N ASP A 252 -21.04 -16.70 -2.27
CA ASP A 252 -19.68 -17.19 -2.50
C ASP A 252 -19.17 -18.10 -1.37
N PHE A 253 -19.71 -17.97 -0.15
CA PHE A 253 -19.41 -18.91 0.94
C PHE A 253 -19.80 -20.36 0.60
N GLN A 254 -20.89 -20.55 -0.16
CA GLN A 254 -21.28 -21.87 -0.65
C GLN A 254 -20.33 -22.34 -1.77
N GLY A 255 -19.92 -21.39 -2.62
CA GLY A 255 -18.94 -21.58 -3.69
C GLY A 255 -17.57 -22.04 -3.18
N MET A 256 -17.12 -21.59 -2.00
CA MET A 256 -15.82 -21.99 -1.42
C MET A 256 -15.62 -23.51 -1.37
N LYS A 257 -16.66 -24.27 -1.04
CA LYS A 257 -16.56 -25.74 -0.93
C LYS A 257 -16.38 -26.39 -2.29
N TYR A 258 -16.97 -25.80 -3.33
CA TYR A 258 -16.82 -26.24 -4.72
C TYR A 258 -15.44 -25.84 -5.24
N GLU A 259 -15.05 -24.58 -5.09
CA GLU A 259 -13.72 -24.08 -5.49
C GLU A 259 -12.60 -24.89 -4.84
N ALA A 260 -12.67 -25.14 -3.53
CA ALA A 260 -11.66 -25.95 -2.84
C ALA A 260 -11.55 -27.39 -3.38
N ARG A 261 -12.61 -27.95 -3.98
CA ARG A 261 -12.58 -29.30 -4.57
C ARG A 261 -11.96 -29.30 -5.97
N SER A 262 -12.20 -28.26 -6.76
CA SER A 262 -11.66 -28.10 -8.11
C SER A 262 -10.31 -27.39 -8.16
N PHE A 263 -9.84 -26.86 -7.03
CA PHE A 263 -8.58 -26.12 -6.95
C PHE A 263 -7.38 -26.98 -7.34
N GLU A 264 -6.53 -26.42 -8.19
CA GLU A 264 -5.27 -27.04 -8.58
C GLU A 264 -4.33 -27.12 -7.37
N GLY A 265 -3.92 -28.34 -7.00
CA GLY A 265 -3.24 -28.63 -5.72
C GLY A 265 -4.17 -29.04 -4.57
N GLY A 266 -5.48 -29.10 -4.82
CA GLY A 266 -6.49 -29.65 -3.91
C GLY A 266 -6.88 -28.74 -2.74
N LYS A 267 -7.78 -29.25 -1.90
CA LYS A 267 -8.40 -28.50 -0.78
C LYS A 267 -7.39 -27.91 0.19
N SER A 268 -6.32 -28.64 0.51
CA SER A 268 -5.31 -28.18 1.45
C SER A 268 -4.57 -26.95 0.91
N SER A 269 -4.16 -26.99 -0.35
CA SER A 269 -3.52 -25.87 -1.03
C SER A 269 -4.44 -24.64 -1.07
N TYR A 270 -5.73 -24.84 -1.39
CA TYR A 270 -6.73 -23.77 -1.37
C TYR A 270 -6.78 -23.05 -0.01
N TYR A 271 -6.94 -23.81 1.08
CA TYR A 271 -7.01 -23.22 2.42
C TYR A 271 -5.69 -22.56 2.83
N LEU A 272 -4.54 -23.14 2.49
CA LEU A 272 -3.24 -22.54 2.76
C LEU A 272 -3.09 -21.20 2.03
N VAL A 273 -3.51 -21.11 0.77
CA VAL A 273 -3.48 -19.85 0.00
C VAL A 273 -4.35 -18.80 0.67
N LEU A 274 -5.58 -19.13 1.11
CA LEU A 274 -6.45 -18.17 1.80
C LEU A 274 -5.91 -17.75 3.17
N ILE A 275 -5.38 -18.68 3.96
CA ILE A 275 -4.84 -18.40 5.30
C ILE A 275 -3.61 -17.50 5.19
N TRP A 276 -2.65 -17.86 4.34
CA TRP A 276 -1.44 -17.06 4.14
C TRP A 276 -1.76 -15.71 3.48
N SER A 277 -2.77 -15.64 2.60
CA SER A 277 -3.25 -14.36 2.07
C SER A 277 -3.79 -13.49 3.20
N THR A 278 -4.60 -14.05 4.10
CA THR A 278 -5.17 -13.33 5.24
C THR A 278 -4.08 -12.76 6.15
N ILE A 279 -3.09 -13.57 6.49
CA ILE A 279 -1.96 -13.17 7.34
C ILE A 279 -1.12 -12.09 6.65
N SER A 280 -0.77 -12.31 5.39
CA SER A 280 0.11 -11.41 4.65
C SER A 280 -0.55 -10.06 4.33
N PHE A 281 -1.82 -10.03 3.95
CA PHE A 281 -2.56 -8.77 3.79
C PHE A 281 -2.60 -8.00 5.10
N GLN A 282 -2.98 -8.64 6.22
CA GLN A 282 -3.08 -7.92 7.49
C GLN A 282 -1.74 -7.38 7.96
N LEU A 283 -0.67 -8.17 7.87
CA LEU A 283 0.68 -7.72 8.25
C LEU A 283 1.18 -6.61 7.32
N GLY A 284 0.87 -6.67 6.02
CA GLY A 284 1.24 -5.65 5.04
C GLY A 284 0.58 -4.31 5.33
N VAL A 285 -0.75 -4.30 5.52
CA VAL A 285 -1.49 -3.07 5.83
C VAL A 285 -1.06 -2.51 7.18
N LEU A 286 -0.96 -3.36 8.21
CA LEU A 286 -0.48 -2.94 9.52
C LEU A 286 0.93 -2.31 9.44
N GLY A 287 1.86 -2.97 8.74
CA GLY A 287 3.22 -2.46 8.54
C GLY A 287 3.22 -1.11 7.82
N SER A 288 2.36 -0.93 6.82
CA SER A 288 2.24 0.32 6.08
C SER A 288 1.76 1.49 6.94
N VAL A 289 0.66 1.29 7.69
CA VAL A 289 0.13 2.34 8.57
C VAL A 289 1.11 2.62 9.73
N ALA A 290 1.79 1.59 10.24
CA ALA A 290 2.82 1.75 11.26
C ALA A 290 4.01 2.58 10.75
N VAL A 291 4.51 2.33 9.54
CA VAL A 291 5.58 3.13 8.92
C VAL A 291 5.14 4.59 8.72
N LEU A 292 3.92 4.79 8.21
CA LEU A 292 3.33 6.12 7.99
C LEU A 292 3.29 6.93 9.30
N PHE A 293 2.98 6.26 10.41
CA PHE A 293 2.93 6.89 11.72
C PHE A 293 4.31 7.09 12.36
N LEU A 294 5.20 6.10 12.29
CA LEU A 294 6.47 6.10 13.02
C LEU A 294 7.49 7.07 12.40
N SER A 295 7.45 7.24 11.08
CA SER A 295 8.51 7.95 10.36
C SER A 295 7.99 9.23 9.68
N SER A 296 7.82 9.19 8.37
CA SER A 296 7.35 10.26 7.51
C SER A 296 6.61 9.66 6.32
N THR A 297 5.75 10.47 5.70
CA THR A 297 5.13 10.16 4.41
C THR A 297 6.17 9.87 3.32
N VAL A 298 7.37 10.47 3.43
CA VAL A 298 8.50 10.21 2.53
C VAL A 298 8.99 8.77 2.65
N LEU A 299 9.27 8.29 3.86
CA LEU A 299 9.76 6.92 4.06
C LEU A 299 8.72 5.86 3.68
N ALA A 300 7.43 6.13 3.97
CA ALA A 300 6.34 5.28 3.48
C ALA A 300 6.32 5.22 1.94
N GLY A 301 6.54 6.37 1.28
CA GLY A 301 6.71 6.45 -0.17
C GLY A 301 7.92 5.65 -0.69
N VAL A 302 9.07 5.73 -0.03
CA VAL A 302 10.28 4.94 -0.36
C VAL A 302 10.00 3.44 -0.24
N LEU A 303 9.35 3.00 0.83
CA LEU A 303 9.05 1.59 1.03
C LEU A 303 8.03 1.08 0.02
N ASN A 304 7.02 1.89 -0.33
CA ASN A 304 6.11 1.56 -1.42
C ASN A 304 6.86 1.49 -2.78
N ALA A 305 7.84 2.37 -2.99
CA ALA A 305 8.67 2.38 -4.18
C ALA A 305 9.52 1.12 -4.35
N ILE A 306 10.05 0.58 -3.24
CA ILE A 306 10.83 -0.67 -3.23
C ILE A 306 9.92 -1.89 -3.37
N ARG A 307 8.69 -1.82 -2.83
CA ARG A 307 7.70 -2.91 -2.90
C ARG A 307 7.34 -3.28 -4.35
N VAL A 308 7.21 -2.30 -5.24
CA VAL A 308 6.82 -2.53 -6.64
C VAL A 308 7.81 -3.43 -7.41
N PRO A 309 9.12 -3.10 -7.53
CA PRO A 309 10.09 -3.97 -8.19
C PRO A 309 10.22 -5.32 -7.48
N LEU A 310 10.15 -5.34 -6.15
CA LEU A 310 10.20 -6.60 -5.40
C LEU A 310 9.04 -7.54 -5.78
N THR A 311 7.82 -7.00 -5.91
CA THR A 311 6.65 -7.76 -6.33
C THR A 311 6.78 -8.22 -7.78
N SER A 312 7.20 -7.33 -8.68
CA SER A 312 7.41 -7.65 -10.09
C SER A 312 8.44 -8.77 -10.29
N ILE A 313 9.60 -8.67 -9.64
CA ILE A 313 10.67 -9.66 -9.73
C ILE A 313 10.22 -11.00 -9.12
N ALA A 314 9.58 -10.97 -7.95
CA ALA A 314 9.07 -12.19 -7.32
C ALA A 314 7.98 -12.87 -8.18
N ALA A 315 7.13 -12.10 -8.85
CA ALA A 315 6.14 -12.63 -9.79
C ALA A 315 6.78 -13.33 -10.99
N VAL A 316 7.82 -12.73 -11.57
CA VAL A 316 8.56 -13.35 -12.68
C VAL A 316 9.25 -14.64 -12.24
N ILE A 317 9.90 -14.66 -11.07
CA ILE A 317 10.63 -15.85 -10.59
C ILE A 317 9.68 -16.97 -10.18
N LEU A 318 8.63 -16.66 -9.41
CA LEU A 318 7.76 -17.67 -8.78
C LEU A 318 6.57 -18.07 -9.65
N LEU A 319 5.96 -17.12 -10.36
CA LEU A 319 4.78 -17.35 -11.19
C LEU A 319 5.10 -17.46 -12.67
N LYS A 320 6.37 -17.25 -13.06
CA LYS A 320 6.82 -17.24 -14.45
C LYS A 320 6.03 -16.24 -15.31
N ASP A 321 5.69 -15.09 -14.71
CA ASP A 321 5.00 -14.00 -15.39
C ASP A 321 5.79 -13.56 -16.64
N PRO A 322 5.10 -13.25 -17.76
CA PRO A 322 5.75 -12.74 -18.95
C PRO A 322 6.45 -11.41 -18.65
N MET A 323 7.69 -11.25 -19.10
CA MET A 323 8.47 -10.02 -18.86
C MET A 323 9.02 -9.49 -20.17
N SER A 324 8.28 -8.58 -20.80
CA SER A 324 8.68 -7.94 -22.06
C SER A 324 9.71 -6.81 -21.85
N GLY A 325 10.31 -6.36 -22.96
CA GLY A 325 11.16 -5.16 -22.94
C GLY A 325 10.42 -3.88 -22.51
N LEU A 326 9.15 -3.72 -22.89
CA LEU A 326 8.33 -2.57 -22.49
C LEU A 326 7.99 -2.61 -21.00
N LYS A 327 7.70 -3.80 -20.45
CA LYS A 327 7.47 -3.97 -19.02
C LYS A 327 8.73 -3.67 -18.20
N ILE A 328 9.90 -4.12 -18.66
CA ILE A 328 11.19 -3.78 -18.04
C ILE A 328 11.44 -2.28 -18.09
N LEU A 329 11.19 -1.64 -19.25
CA LEU A 329 11.32 -0.20 -19.40
C LEU A 329 10.38 0.53 -18.43
N SER A 330 9.11 0.12 -18.34
CA SER A 330 8.17 0.68 -17.38
C SER A 330 8.65 0.54 -15.96
N LEU A 331 9.22 -0.60 -15.57
CA LEU A 331 9.74 -0.80 -14.22
C LEU A 331 10.86 0.20 -13.89
N VAL A 332 11.79 0.41 -14.83
CA VAL A 332 12.88 1.40 -14.68
C VAL A 332 12.34 2.82 -14.60
N VAL A 333 11.39 3.19 -15.47
CA VAL A 333 10.75 4.50 -15.47
C VAL A 333 9.97 4.75 -14.17
N THR A 334 9.23 3.77 -13.68
CA THR A 334 8.53 3.85 -12.37
C THR A 334 9.52 4.08 -11.23
N PHE A 335 10.66 3.38 -11.22
CA PHE A 335 11.70 3.57 -10.21
C PHE A 335 12.32 4.98 -10.25
N TRP A 336 12.54 5.52 -11.46
CA TRP A 336 12.97 6.92 -11.63
C TRP A 336 11.93 7.91 -11.10
N GLY A 337 10.64 7.66 -11.37
CA GLY A 337 9.53 8.47 -10.87
C GLY A 337 9.49 8.50 -9.34
N PHE A 338 9.70 7.34 -8.70
CA PHE A 338 9.83 7.27 -7.25
C PHE A 338 10.99 8.10 -6.71
N GLY A 339 12.17 8.03 -7.36
CA GLY A 339 13.32 8.87 -6.99
C GLY A 339 12.97 10.37 -6.99
N CYS A 340 12.27 10.83 -8.03
CA CYS A 340 11.79 12.21 -8.12
C CYS A 340 10.82 12.57 -6.99
N TYR A 341 9.88 11.68 -6.67
CA TYR A 341 8.89 11.91 -5.60
C TYR A 341 9.54 12.01 -4.22
N ILE A 342 10.49 11.11 -3.93
CA ILE A 342 11.21 11.08 -2.65
C ILE A 342 12.05 12.34 -2.48
N TYR A 343 12.75 12.76 -3.55
CA TYR A 343 13.52 14.00 -3.56
C TYR A 343 12.62 15.24 -3.35
N GLY A 344 11.48 15.29 -4.05
CA GLY A 344 10.51 16.36 -3.90
C GLY A 344 9.91 16.44 -2.50
N SER A 345 9.55 15.29 -1.92
CA SER A 345 8.92 15.26 -0.59
C SER A 345 9.91 15.62 0.53
N SER A 346 11.19 15.25 0.39
CA SER A 346 12.24 15.58 1.38
C SER A 346 12.77 17.03 1.30
N SER A 347 12.67 17.67 0.14
CA SER A 347 12.99 19.10 -0.01
C SER A 347 11.90 19.98 0.59
N SER A 348 10.62 19.64 0.38
CA SER A 348 9.50 20.42 0.92
C SER A 348 9.47 20.46 2.46
N SER A 349 9.94 19.41 3.14
CA SER A 349 10.09 19.41 4.61
C SER A 349 11.20 20.32 5.12
N LYS A 350 12.18 20.69 4.28
CA LYS A 350 13.27 21.61 4.65
C LYS A 350 12.84 23.08 4.56
N ASP A 351 11.90 23.41 3.68
CA ASP A 351 11.43 24.78 3.48
C ASP A 351 10.34 25.20 4.48
N SER A 352 9.83 24.26 5.28
CA SER A 352 8.81 24.49 6.32
C SER A 352 9.36 24.51 7.75
N SER A 353 10.68 24.44 7.92
CA SER A 353 11.39 24.61 9.21
C SER A 353 12.20 25.89 9.16
#